data_AF-A0A8B4RZD4-F1
#
_entry.id   AF-A0A8B4RZD4-F1
#
_cell.length_a   1.000
_cell.length_b   1.000
_cell.length_c   1.000
_cell.angle_alpha   90.00
_cell.angle_beta   90.00
_cell.angle_gamma   90.00
#
_symmetry.space_group_name_H-M   'P 1'
#
loop_
_entity.id
_entity.type
_entity.pdbx_description
1 polymer ?
#
loop_
_entity_poly.entity_id
_entity_poly.type
_entity_poly.pdbx_seq_one_letter_code
_entity_poly.pdbx_strand_id
1 'polypeptide(L)'
;MNWLVGLGLLLMAALLLWAFSALFISMLAGLAVSALLWQPLRWWRRKQLLRELEQNPAFDIQQQAPSALFYLLSAAVTLLGCAAALATLIHLPDSLYSPEQLSLICGLAFAISLATLIKLSGNLVSLGEEAAAAAEIRAAWSLAAGIVPMLSLITLIFFVPHTAGWMVWREQWRGYDSTRLLIPLKHNDAEHQQALLQLVRPMLEQGSRILSHHARSRSGGSYTLSAALPARYRFHKDALELQLAGLMPQEQLNMHLQALISVVEGELSSLPLAYAQCQPSPDWLGRQRFFGRGQQAMQSLRECVRTRQSELATALPLLRGNLQEVQVGWIRFRPWPALPRWQAAALPEDEDELQRLDTLR
;
A
#
# COMPACT_ATOMS: atom_id res chain seq x y z
N MET A 1 -17.90 -7.98 -47.24
CA MET A 1 -18.06 -8.70 -45.96
C MET A 1 -16.74 -8.82 -45.19
N ASN A 2 -15.65 -9.30 -45.79
CA ASN A 2 -14.35 -9.47 -45.09
C ASN A 2 -13.69 -8.18 -44.58
N TRP A 3 -13.87 -7.04 -45.27
CA TRP A 3 -13.31 -5.74 -44.82
C TRP A 3 -13.99 -5.18 -43.57
N LEU A 4 -15.29 -5.38 -43.40
CA LEU A 4 -16.02 -4.96 -42.20
C LEU A 4 -15.63 -5.83 -40.98
N VAL A 5 -15.40 -7.12 -41.20
CA VAL A 5 -14.86 -8.03 -40.16
C VAL A 5 -13.43 -7.62 -39.79
N GLY A 6 -12.58 -7.31 -40.77
CA GLY A 6 -11.21 -6.83 -40.53
C GLY A 6 -11.18 -5.49 -39.78
N LEU A 7 -12.03 -4.54 -40.14
CA LEU A 7 -12.16 -3.26 -39.44
C LEU A 7 -12.72 -3.43 -38.02
N GLY A 8 -13.69 -4.33 -37.84
CA GLY A 8 -14.22 -4.70 -36.53
C GLY A 8 -13.15 -5.31 -35.61
N LEU A 9 -12.31 -6.20 -36.15
CA LEU A 9 -11.17 -6.78 -35.41
C LEU A 9 -10.13 -5.73 -35.03
N LEU A 10 -9.81 -4.80 -35.93
CA LEU A 10 -8.88 -3.69 -35.65
C LEU A 10 -9.42 -2.74 -34.59
N LEU A 11 -10.70 -2.39 -34.64
CA LEU A 11 -11.35 -1.56 -33.61
C LEU A 11 -11.36 -2.28 -32.26
N MET A 12 -11.69 -3.56 -32.22
CA MET A 12 -11.63 -4.37 -31.00
C MET A 12 -10.20 -4.45 -30.45
N ALA A 13 -9.21 -4.65 -31.31
CA ALA A 13 -7.80 -4.66 -30.91
C ALA A 13 -7.35 -3.29 -30.37
N ALA A 14 -7.76 -2.18 -31.02
CA ALA A 14 -7.45 -0.83 -30.55
C ALA A 14 -8.15 -0.53 -29.21
N LEU A 15 -9.40 -0.96 -29.03
CA LEU A 15 -10.13 -0.83 -27.77
C LEU A 15 -9.49 -1.65 -26.65
N LEU A 16 -9.07 -2.89 -26.93
CA LEU A 16 -8.32 -3.71 -25.98
C LEU A 16 -6.98 -3.08 -25.64
N LEU A 17 -6.24 -2.59 -26.64
CA LEU A 17 -4.96 -1.92 -26.44
C LEU A 17 -5.12 -0.67 -25.58
N TRP A 18 -6.19 0.10 -25.79
CA TRP A 18 -6.49 1.29 -24.99
C TRP A 18 -6.91 0.92 -23.57
N ALA A 19 -7.86 0.00 -23.42
CA ALA A 19 -8.40 -0.43 -22.13
C ALA A 19 -7.34 -1.12 -21.25
N PHE A 20 -6.34 -1.77 -21.86
CA PHE A 20 -5.25 -2.47 -21.18
C PHE A 20 -3.90 -1.76 -21.39
N SER A 21 -3.90 -0.49 -21.80
CA SER A 21 -2.68 0.24 -22.14
C SER A 21 -1.68 0.30 -20.98
N ALA A 22 -2.15 0.58 -19.76
CA ALA A 22 -1.31 0.57 -18.57
C ALA A 22 -0.70 -0.82 -18.28
N LEU A 23 -1.47 -1.89 -18.49
CA LEU A 23 -0.99 -3.27 -18.39
C LEU A 23 0.14 -3.54 -19.37
N PHE A 24 -0.06 -3.16 -20.64
CA PHE A 24 0.98 -3.31 -21.66
C PHE A 24 2.21 -2.46 -21.36
N ILE A 25 2.05 -1.21 -20.94
CA ILE A 25 3.17 -0.33 -20.57
C ILE A 25 3.98 -0.93 -19.42
N SER A 26 3.29 -1.41 -18.37
CA SER A 26 3.93 -2.02 -17.21
C SER A 26 4.68 -3.31 -17.57
N MET A 27 4.06 -4.21 -18.33
CA MET A 27 4.70 -5.44 -18.80
C MET A 27 5.90 -5.15 -19.72
N LEU A 28 5.75 -4.22 -20.66
CA LEU A 28 6.83 -3.82 -21.57
C LEU A 28 8.01 -3.23 -20.81
N ALA A 29 7.77 -2.40 -19.78
CA ALA A 29 8.83 -1.88 -18.95
C ALA A 29 9.59 -2.99 -18.22
N GLY A 30 8.88 -3.94 -17.60
CA GLY A 30 9.50 -5.10 -16.94
C GLY A 30 10.30 -5.98 -17.89
N LEU A 31 9.76 -6.25 -19.09
CA LEU A 31 10.44 -7.01 -20.14
C LEU A 31 11.66 -6.27 -20.69
N ALA A 32 11.57 -4.96 -20.90
CA ALA A 32 12.69 -4.14 -21.37
C ALA A 32 13.84 -4.14 -20.35
N VAL A 33 13.55 -3.94 -19.06
CA VAL A 33 14.56 -4.03 -17.99
C VAL A 33 15.19 -5.42 -17.95
N SER A 34 14.38 -6.47 -18.02
CA SER A 34 14.87 -7.85 -18.05
C SER A 34 15.77 -8.10 -19.26
N ALA A 35 15.36 -7.68 -20.45
CA ALA A 35 16.11 -7.86 -21.69
C ALA A 35 17.45 -7.11 -21.64
N LEU A 36 17.47 -5.88 -21.13
CA LEU A 36 18.67 -5.07 -20.97
C LEU A 36 19.66 -5.71 -19.98
N LEU A 37 19.18 -6.23 -18.84
CA LEU A 37 20.03 -6.89 -17.85
C LEU A 37 20.50 -8.29 -18.30
N TRP A 38 19.75 -8.94 -19.20
CA TRP A 38 20.12 -10.25 -19.72
C TRP A 38 21.26 -10.20 -20.74
N GLN A 39 21.43 -9.09 -21.46
CA GLN A 39 22.53 -8.89 -22.41
C GLN A 39 23.94 -9.00 -21.76
N PRO A 40 24.27 -8.25 -20.70
CA PRO A 40 25.58 -8.37 -20.04
C PRO A 40 25.76 -9.75 -19.40
N LEU A 41 24.69 -10.35 -18.85
CA LEU A 41 24.74 -11.69 -18.27
C LEU A 41 25.08 -12.76 -19.32
N ARG A 42 24.45 -12.71 -20.50
CA ARG A 42 24.77 -13.59 -21.63
C ARG A 42 26.20 -13.39 -22.12
N TRP A 43 26.65 -12.15 -22.24
CA TRP A 43 28.00 -11.83 -22.69
C TRP A 43 29.06 -12.33 -21.70
N TRP A 44 28.84 -12.13 -20.41
CA TRP A 44 29.69 -12.65 -19.35
C TRP A 44 29.78 -14.18 -19.40
N ARG A 45 28.65 -14.88 -19.50
CA ARG A 45 28.63 -16.36 -19.63
C ARG A 45 29.35 -16.83 -20.90
N ARG A 46 29.15 -16.16 -22.03
CA ARG A 46 29.85 -16.50 -23.28
C ARG A 46 31.36 -16.33 -23.14
N LYS A 47 31.83 -15.25 -22.52
CA LYS A 47 33.26 -15.04 -22.23
C LYS A 47 33.82 -16.10 -21.29
N GLN A 48 33.06 -16.51 -20.28
CA GLN A 48 33.48 -17.58 -19.37
C GLN A 48 33.66 -18.89 -20.13
N LEU A 49 32.67 -19.29 -20.94
CA LEU A 49 32.75 -20.52 -21.75
C LEU A 49 33.91 -20.48 -22.75
N LEU A 50 34.17 -19.34 -23.39
CA LEU A 50 35.30 -19.18 -24.30
C LEU A 50 36.64 -19.34 -23.56
N ARG A 51 36.79 -18.78 -22.35
CA ARG A 51 38.00 -18.98 -21.54
C ARG A 51 38.19 -20.42 -21.12
N GLU A 52 37.11 -21.11 -20.75
CA GLU A 52 37.16 -22.54 -20.38
C GLU A 52 37.55 -23.42 -21.58
N LEU A 53 37.06 -23.11 -22.78
CA LEU A 53 37.46 -23.76 -24.04
C LEU A 53 38.93 -23.48 -24.43
N GLU A 54 39.40 -22.23 -24.25
CA GLU A 54 40.79 -21.85 -24.50
C GLU A 54 41.75 -22.59 -23.55
N GLN A 55 41.33 -22.83 -22.30
CA GLN A 55 42.11 -23.57 -21.31
C GLN A 55 42.03 -25.09 -21.51
N ASN A 56 40.90 -25.59 -22.03
CA ASN A 56 40.70 -27.01 -22.30
C ASN A 56 39.96 -27.22 -23.64
N PRO A 57 40.66 -27.54 -24.74
CA PRO A 57 40.03 -27.70 -26.06
C PRO A 57 39.14 -28.95 -26.18
N ALA A 58 39.24 -29.91 -25.23
CA ALA A 58 38.35 -31.07 -25.14
C ALA A 58 37.08 -30.79 -24.30
N PHE A 59 36.88 -29.54 -23.90
CA PHE A 59 35.75 -29.12 -23.08
C PHE A 59 34.42 -29.21 -23.84
N ASP A 60 33.50 -30.05 -23.33
CA ASP A 60 32.16 -30.18 -23.89
C ASP A 60 31.20 -29.14 -23.29
N ILE A 61 30.88 -28.13 -24.09
CA ILE A 61 29.98 -27.04 -23.74
C ILE A 61 28.56 -27.55 -23.43
N GLN A 62 28.14 -28.69 -24.00
CA GLN A 62 26.79 -29.22 -23.81
C GLN A 62 26.60 -29.89 -22.44
N GLN A 63 27.68 -30.36 -21.81
CA GLN A 63 27.63 -31.06 -20.53
C GLN A 63 27.88 -30.13 -19.33
N GLN A 64 28.44 -28.94 -19.54
CA GLN A 64 28.75 -27.99 -18.46
C GLN A 64 27.45 -27.41 -17.86
N ALA A 65 27.18 -27.77 -16.60
CA ALA A 65 26.13 -27.13 -15.81
C ALA A 65 26.49 -25.66 -15.54
N PRO A 66 25.54 -24.71 -15.65
CA PRO A 66 25.76 -23.32 -15.26
C PRO A 66 26.21 -23.20 -13.81
N SER A 67 27.06 -22.20 -13.51
CA SER A 67 27.49 -21.92 -12.14
C SER A 67 26.34 -21.41 -11.26
N ALA A 68 26.45 -21.61 -9.94
CA ALA A 68 25.51 -21.06 -8.96
C ALA A 68 25.28 -19.55 -9.14
N LEU A 69 26.36 -18.82 -9.42
CA LEU A 69 26.33 -17.38 -9.63
C LEU A 69 25.51 -17.01 -10.87
N PHE A 70 25.58 -17.79 -11.95
CA PHE A 70 24.73 -17.59 -13.12
C PHE A 70 23.25 -17.78 -12.78
N TYR A 71 22.90 -18.81 -11.98
CA TYR A 71 21.52 -19.03 -11.54
C TYR A 71 21.01 -17.89 -10.66
N LEU A 72 21.80 -17.45 -9.68
CA LEU A 72 21.46 -16.31 -8.82
C LEU A 72 21.24 -15.02 -9.62
N LEU A 73 22.16 -14.69 -10.53
CA LEU A 73 22.02 -13.52 -11.39
C LEU A 73 20.81 -13.64 -12.31
N SER A 74 20.54 -14.83 -12.87
CA SER A 74 19.38 -15.03 -13.72
C SER A 74 18.05 -14.78 -12.99
N ALA A 75 17.94 -15.25 -11.74
CA ALA A 75 16.79 -14.99 -10.89
C ALA A 75 16.68 -13.50 -10.51
N ALA A 76 17.81 -12.85 -10.21
CA ALA A 76 17.85 -11.42 -9.93
C ALA A 76 17.34 -10.59 -11.11
N VAL A 77 17.70 -10.93 -12.35
CA VAL A 77 17.19 -10.26 -13.56
C VAL A 77 15.67 -10.38 -13.65
N THR A 78 15.11 -11.57 -13.46
CA THR A 78 13.66 -11.77 -13.53
C THR A 78 12.92 -11.01 -12.42
N LEU A 79 13.44 -11.01 -11.20
CA LEU A 79 12.84 -10.30 -10.07
C LEU A 79 12.91 -8.77 -10.26
N LEU A 80 14.00 -8.25 -10.81
CA LEU A 80 14.13 -6.83 -11.17
C LEU A 80 13.15 -6.44 -12.29
N GLY A 81 12.90 -7.33 -13.25
CA GLY A 81 11.84 -7.16 -14.25
C GLY A 81 10.46 -7.04 -13.64
N CYS A 82 10.10 -7.94 -12.72
CA CYS A 82 8.84 -7.87 -11.97
C CYS A 82 8.74 -6.58 -11.14
N ALA A 83 9.83 -6.19 -10.46
CA ALA A 83 9.87 -4.95 -9.68
C ALA A 83 9.68 -3.71 -10.56
N ALA A 84 10.28 -3.67 -11.76
CA ALA A 84 10.10 -2.59 -12.72
C ALA A 84 8.67 -2.52 -13.26
N ALA A 85 8.06 -3.67 -13.58
CA ALA A 85 6.65 -3.72 -13.98
C ALA A 85 5.74 -3.16 -12.87
N LEU A 86 5.94 -3.58 -11.62
CA LEU A 86 5.18 -3.06 -10.48
C LEU A 86 5.42 -1.57 -10.25
N ALA A 87 6.68 -1.12 -10.28
CA ALA A 87 7.03 0.28 -10.06
C ALA A 87 6.39 1.20 -11.10
N THR A 88 6.43 0.81 -12.38
CA THR A 88 5.78 1.57 -13.45
C THR A 88 4.27 1.63 -13.27
N LEU A 89 3.63 0.51 -12.94
CA LEU A 89 2.19 0.48 -12.68
C LEU A 89 1.77 1.42 -11.54
N ILE A 90 2.50 1.40 -10.42
CA ILE A 90 2.22 2.23 -9.24
C ILE A 90 2.31 3.73 -9.57
N HIS A 91 3.20 4.11 -10.50
CA HIS A 91 3.44 5.49 -10.86
C HIS A 91 2.58 5.99 -12.03
N LEU A 92 1.94 5.10 -12.78
CA LEU A 92 1.01 5.47 -13.84
C LEU A 92 -0.19 6.25 -13.28
N PRO A 93 -0.70 7.25 -14.02
CA PRO A 93 -1.93 7.96 -13.67
C PRO A 93 -3.11 7.01 -13.46
N ASP A 94 -3.92 7.29 -12.43
CA ASP A 94 -5.11 6.52 -12.07
C ASP A 94 -6.15 6.45 -13.19
N SER A 95 -6.15 7.43 -14.09
CA SER A 95 -7.06 7.47 -15.24
C SER A 95 -6.75 6.42 -16.30
N LEU A 96 -5.58 5.77 -16.26
CA LEU A 96 -5.12 4.85 -17.30
C LEU A 96 -5.44 3.38 -17.02
N TYR A 97 -5.91 3.03 -15.82
CA TYR A 97 -6.24 1.65 -15.48
C TYR A 97 -7.28 1.54 -14.37
N SER A 98 -8.06 0.46 -14.41
CA SER A 98 -8.97 0.14 -13.32
C SER A 98 -8.24 -0.49 -12.12
N PRO A 99 -8.74 -0.35 -10.88
CA PRO A 99 -8.15 -1.01 -9.71
C PRO A 99 -8.02 -2.53 -9.84
N GLU A 100 -8.87 -3.17 -10.64
CA GLU A 100 -8.79 -4.61 -10.96
C GLU A 100 -7.55 -4.98 -11.77
N GLN A 101 -7.06 -4.08 -12.63
CA GLN A 101 -5.80 -4.30 -13.35
C GLN A 101 -4.60 -4.30 -12.41
N LEU A 102 -4.70 -3.55 -11.29
CA LEU A 102 -3.66 -3.51 -10.27
C LEU A 102 -3.53 -4.84 -9.56
N SER A 103 -4.65 -5.44 -9.13
CA SER A 103 -4.63 -6.77 -8.50
C SER A 103 -4.11 -7.83 -9.47
N LEU A 104 -4.48 -7.75 -10.75
CA LEU A 104 -4.03 -8.70 -11.78
C LEU A 104 -2.50 -8.65 -12.01
N ILE A 105 -1.90 -7.46 -12.15
CA ILE A 105 -0.44 -7.36 -12.33
C ILE A 105 0.29 -7.80 -11.08
N CYS A 106 -0.18 -7.39 -9.90
CA CYS A 106 0.41 -7.81 -8.64
C CYS A 106 0.39 -9.33 -8.49
N GLY A 107 -0.74 -9.97 -8.82
CA GLY A 107 -0.85 -11.43 -8.83
C GLY A 107 0.09 -12.09 -9.83
N LEU A 108 0.21 -11.56 -11.05
CA LEU A 108 1.12 -12.08 -12.06
C LEU A 108 2.60 -11.92 -11.65
N ALA A 109 2.98 -10.74 -11.17
CA ALA A 109 4.33 -10.46 -10.69
C ALA A 109 4.70 -11.36 -9.50
N PHE A 110 3.76 -11.61 -8.60
CA PHE A 110 3.92 -12.57 -7.50
C PHE A 110 4.13 -13.99 -8.02
N ALA A 111 3.27 -14.47 -8.92
CA ALA A 111 3.36 -15.82 -9.47
C ALA A 111 4.69 -16.05 -10.19
N ILE A 112 5.13 -15.09 -11.02
CA ILE A 112 6.43 -15.15 -11.71
C ILE A 112 7.56 -15.14 -10.68
N SER A 113 7.52 -14.26 -9.68
CA SER A 113 8.56 -14.18 -8.65
C SER A 113 8.67 -15.49 -7.87
N LEU A 114 7.55 -16.06 -7.44
CA LEU A 114 7.53 -17.34 -6.72
C LEU A 114 8.04 -18.49 -7.61
N ALA A 115 7.61 -18.57 -8.87
CA ALA A 115 8.12 -19.55 -9.83
C ALA A 115 9.64 -19.43 -10.01
N THR A 116 10.16 -18.21 -10.10
CA THR A 116 11.61 -17.97 -10.25
C THR A 116 12.39 -18.40 -9.02
N LEU A 117 11.87 -18.17 -7.81
CA LEU A 117 12.50 -18.61 -6.57
C LEU A 117 12.48 -20.13 -6.43
N ILE A 118 11.38 -20.80 -6.77
CA ILE A 118 11.29 -22.27 -6.76
C ILE A 118 12.28 -22.86 -7.76
N LYS A 119 12.36 -22.33 -8.98
CA LYS A 119 13.36 -22.76 -9.97
C LYS A 119 14.78 -22.51 -9.51
N LEU A 120 15.05 -21.38 -8.86
CA LEU A 120 16.37 -21.07 -8.30
C LEU A 120 16.75 -22.12 -7.25
N SER A 121 15.86 -22.44 -6.31
CA SER A 121 16.09 -23.48 -5.30
C SER A 121 16.40 -24.82 -5.93
N GLY A 122 15.60 -25.27 -6.91
CA GLY A 122 15.86 -26.52 -7.63
C GLY A 122 17.19 -26.53 -8.38
N ASN A 123 17.54 -25.41 -9.02
CA ASN A 123 18.84 -25.28 -9.71
C ASN A 123 20.01 -25.33 -8.72
N LEU A 124 19.90 -24.67 -7.56
CA LEU A 124 20.93 -24.67 -6.54
C LEU A 124 21.10 -26.04 -5.88
N VAL A 125 20.00 -26.76 -5.60
CA VAL A 125 20.04 -28.13 -5.06
C VAL A 125 20.64 -29.11 -6.08
N SER A 126 20.43 -28.88 -7.37
CA SER A 126 21.01 -29.73 -8.43
C SER A 126 22.54 -29.54 -8.64
N LEU A 127 23.18 -28.61 -7.93
CA LEU A 127 24.61 -28.36 -8.07
C LEU A 127 25.41 -29.45 -7.32
N GLY A 128 26.30 -30.13 -8.03
CA GLY A 128 27.15 -31.17 -7.45
C GLY A 128 26.58 -32.59 -7.55
N GLU A 129 25.36 -32.72 -8.04
CA GLU A 129 24.71 -34.01 -8.33
C GLU A 129 25.13 -34.56 -9.70
N GLU A 130 25.04 -35.89 -9.86
CA GLU A 130 25.26 -36.53 -11.16
C GLU A 130 24.25 -36.04 -12.21
N ALA A 131 24.64 -36.03 -13.49
CA ALA A 131 23.84 -35.40 -14.55
C ALA A 131 22.38 -35.93 -14.64
N ALA A 132 22.17 -37.21 -14.38
CA ALA A 132 20.83 -37.82 -14.36
C ALA A 132 20.00 -37.36 -13.15
N ALA A 133 20.57 -37.40 -11.94
CA ALA A 133 19.91 -36.95 -10.71
C ALA A 133 19.63 -35.42 -10.74
N ALA A 134 20.59 -34.63 -11.22
CA ALA A 134 20.43 -33.19 -11.40
C ALA A 134 19.30 -32.86 -12.39
N ALA A 135 19.14 -33.63 -13.47
CA ALA A 135 18.06 -33.44 -14.44
C ALA A 135 16.69 -33.77 -13.83
N GLU A 136 16.59 -34.85 -13.05
CA GLU A 136 15.36 -35.23 -12.35
C GLU A 136 14.94 -34.18 -11.31
N ILE A 137 15.89 -33.70 -10.50
CA ILE A 137 15.67 -32.61 -9.54
C ILE A 137 15.16 -31.37 -10.30
N ARG A 138 15.85 -30.92 -11.36
CA ARG A 138 15.41 -29.74 -12.13
C ARG A 138 14.02 -29.94 -12.73
N ALA A 139 13.70 -31.12 -13.23
CA ALA A 139 12.37 -31.43 -13.77
C ALA A 139 11.29 -31.33 -12.69
N ALA A 140 11.49 -31.97 -11.52
CA ALA A 140 10.56 -31.93 -10.40
C ALA A 140 10.33 -30.49 -9.89
N TRP A 141 11.40 -29.72 -9.71
CA TRP A 141 11.30 -28.32 -9.28
C TRP A 141 10.71 -27.41 -10.37
N SER A 142 10.93 -27.71 -11.65
CA SER A 142 10.27 -26.98 -12.75
C SER A 142 8.75 -27.21 -12.78
N LEU A 143 8.32 -28.44 -12.46
CA LEU A 143 6.92 -28.80 -12.32
C LEU A 143 6.31 -28.09 -11.10
N ALA A 144 7.02 -28.12 -9.95
CA ALA A 144 6.61 -27.37 -8.76
C ALA A 144 6.49 -25.86 -9.03
N ALA A 145 7.40 -25.28 -9.82
CA ALA A 145 7.34 -23.88 -10.21
C ALA A 145 6.16 -23.54 -11.14
N GLY A 146 5.53 -24.54 -11.79
CA GLY A 146 4.27 -24.36 -12.52
C GLY A 146 3.04 -24.49 -11.61
N ILE A 147 3.04 -25.48 -10.71
CA ILE A 147 1.87 -25.81 -9.88
C ILE A 147 1.74 -24.89 -8.65
N VAL A 148 2.81 -24.72 -7.88
CA VAL A 148 2.78 -24.01 -6.60
C VAL A 148 2.31 -22.55 -6.76
N PRO A 149 2.80 -21.78 -7.74
CA PRO A 149 2.28 -20.42 -7.96
C PRO A 149 0.80 -20.38 -8.30
N MET A 150 0.30 -21.33 -9.10
CA MET A 150 -1.13 -21.40 -9.45
C MET A 150 -1.99 -21.72 -8.22
N LEU A 151 -1.56 -22.65 -7.36
CA LEU A 151 -2.24 -22.95 -6.10
C LEU A 151 -2.18 -21.77 -5.13
N SER A 152 -1.04 -21.06 -5.06
CA SER A 152 -0.91 -19.87 -4.24
C SER A 152 -1.80 -18.71 -4.72
N LEU A 153 -2.15 -18.69 -6.01
CA LEU A 153 -3.07 -17.67 -6.54
C LEU A 153 -4.48 -17.85 -5.96
N ILE A 154 -4.88 -19.09 -5.65
CA ILE A 154 -6.14 -19.40 -4.95
C ILE A 154 -6.10 -18.87 -3.52
N THR A 155 -5.00 -19.07 -2.79
CA THR A 155 -4.87 -18.50 -1.43
C THR A 155 -4.80 -16.98 -1.47
N LEU A 156 -4.16 -16.40 -2.50
CA LEU A 156 -4.18 -14.95 -2.70
C LEU A 156 -5.62 -14.42 -2.79
N ILE A 157 -6.57 -15.11 -3.45
CA ILE A 157 -7.97 -14.64 -3.53
C ILE A 157 -8.59 -14.42 -2.13
N PHE A 158 -8.20 -15.20 -1.12
CA PHE A 158 -8.77 -15.11 0.23
C PHE A 158 -8.00 -14.17 1.18
N PHE A 159 -6.70 -13.98 0.95
CA PHE A 159 -5.83 -13.23 1.87
C PHE A 159 -5.30 -11.90 1.30
N VAL A 160 -5.51 -11.65 0.01
CA VAL A 160 -5.06 -10.41 -0.62
C VAL A 160 -6.05 -9.28 -0.31
N PRO A 161 -5.55 -8.05 -0.11
CA PRO A 161 -6.42 -6.89 -0.04
C PRO A 161 -7.39 -6.87 -1.23
N HIS A 162 -8.67 -6.66 -0.94
CA HIS A 162 -9.66 -6.38 -1.97
C HIS A 162 -9.26 -5.13 -2.78
N THR A 163 -9.96 -4.83 -3.87
CA THR A 163 -9.57 -3.76 -4.82
C THR A 163 -9.28 -2.41 -4.16
N ALA A 164 -10.07 -1.98 -3.17
CA ALA A 164 -9.79 -0.76 -2.41
C ALA A 164 -8.53 -0.87 -1.51
N GLY A 165 -8.23 -2.04 -0.94
CA GLY A 165 -6.97 -2.27 -0.23
C GLY A 165 -5.74 -2.18 -1.15
N TRP A 166 -5.86 -2.64 -2.40
CA TRP A 166 -4.82 -2.43 -3.42
C TRP A 166 -4.61 -0.96 -3.76
N MET A 167 -5.69 -0.16 -3.80
CA MET A 167 -5.59 1.29 -3.96
C MET A 167 -4.83 1.92 -2.78
N VAL A 168 -5.12 1.50 -1.54
CA VAL A 168 -4.40 1.96 -0.34
C VAL A 168 -2.91 1.61 -0.45
N TRP A 169 -2.58 0.35 -0.78
CA TRP A 169 -1.21 -0.09 -0.95
C TRP A 169 -0.46 0.75 -2.00
N ARG A 170 -1.10 1.02 -3.14
CA ARG A 170 -0.54 1.87 -4.19
C ARG A 170 -0.23 3.27 -3.68
N GLU A 171 -1.18 3.93 -3.01
CA GLU A 171 -0.97 5.28 -2.48
C GLU A 171 0.21 5.32 -1.50
N GLN A 172 0.35 4.30 -0.65
CA GLN A 172 1.48 4.22 0.26
C GLN A 172 2.83 4.10 -0.45
N TRP A 173 2.91 3.41 -1.60
CA TRP A 173 4.15 3.29 -2.36
C TRP A 173 4.45 4.51 -3.24
N ARG A 174 3.43 5.03 -3.93
CA ARG A 174 3.54 6.21 -4.80
C ARG A 174 3.86 7.48 -3.99
N GLY A 175 3.29 7.55 -2.80
CA GLY A 175 3.25 8.71 -1.94
C GLY A 175 2.10 9.65 -2.32
N TYR A 176 1.54 10.26 -1.29
CA TYR A 176 0.35 11.10 -1.35
C TYR A 176 0.60 12.45 -0.68
N ASP A 177 -0.17 13.45 -1.08
CA ASP A 177 -0.15 14.76 -0.45
C ASP A 177 -0.72 14.68 0.96
N SER A 178 0.03 15.19 1.92
CA SER A 178 -0.27 15.03 3.35
C SER A 178 -0.12 16.36 4.09
N THR A 179 -1.11 16.69 4.91
CA THR A 179 -0.96 17.72 5.94
C THR A 179 -0.02 17.16 7.02
N ARG A 180 1.09 17.87 7.25
CA ARG A 180 2.06 17.57 8.30
C ARG A 180 1.79 18.45 9.50
N LEU A 181 1.75 17.85 10.68
CA LEU A 181 1.77 18.57 11.94
C LEU A 181 2.97 18.14 12.78
N LEU A 182 3.60 19.10 13.44
CA LEU A 182 4.66 18.86 14.40
C LEU A 182 4.26 19.54 15.71
N ILE A 183 4.09 18.72 16.75
CA ILE A 183 3.68 19.14 18.09
C ILE A 183 4.89 18.93 19.01
N PRO A 184 5.61 20.00 19.39
CA PRO A 184 6.76 19.87 20.28
C PRO A 184 6.29 19.61 21.72
N LEU A 185 7.03 18.76 22.41
CA LEU A 185 6.84 18.37 23.81
C LEU A 185 8.04 18.87 24.63
N LYS A 186 7.80 19.35 25.85
CA LYS A 186 8.89 19.67 26.79
C LYS A 186 9.44 18.42 27.48
N HIS A 187 8.55 17.49 27.81
CA HIS A 187 8.84 16.18 28.40
C HIS A 187 8.29 15.09 27.49
N ASN A 188 9.14 14.13 27.16
CA ASN A 188 8.90 13.11 26.14
C ASN A 188 8.94 11.69 26.73
N ASP A 189 8.26 11.51 27.86
CA ASP A 189 8.11 10.21 28.52
C ASP A 189 6.89 9.45 27.99
N ALA A 190 6.86 8.13 28.20
CA ALA A 190 5.79 7.26 27.68
C ALA A 190 4.37 7.72 28.08
N GLU A 191 4.19 8.21 29.31
CA GLU A 191 2.90 8.71 29.80
C GLU A 191 2.44 9.97 29.05
N HIS A 192 3.36 10.92 28.82
CA HIS A 192 3.09 12.14 28.06
C HIS A 192 2.82 11.84 26.59
N GLN A 193 3.55 10.89 26.01
CA GLN A 193 3.32 10.43 24.64
C GLN A 193 1.91 9.83 24.50
N GLN A 194 1.50 8.97 25.43
CA GLN A 194 0.19 8.33 25.40
C GLN A 194 -0.94 9.34 25.62
N ALA A 195 -0.77 10.27 26.55
CA ALA A 195 -1.73 11.36 26.77
C ALA A 195 -1.88 12.22 25.51
N LEU A 196 -0.78 12.57 24.82
CA LEU A 196 -0.85 13.35 23.60
C LEU A 196 -1.53 12.58 22.47
N LEU A 197 -1.26 11.27 22.35
CA LEU A 197 -1.96 10.43 21.38
C LEU A 197 -3.46 10.39 21.63
N GLN A 198 -3.92 10.34 22.88
CA GLN A 198 -5.34 10.42 23.21
C GLN A 198 -5.95 11.75 22.77
N LEU A 199 -5.23 12.86 22.95
CA LEU A 199 -5.66 14.19 22.52
C LEU A 199 -5.77 14.31 20.99
N VAL A 200 -4.79 13.80 20.23
CA VAL A 200 -4.75 13.94 18.76
C VAL A 200 -5.45 12.80 18.01
N ARG A 201 -5.94 11.77 18.73
CA ARG A 201 -6.60 10.61 18.13
C ARG A 201 -7.76 10.98 17.19
N PRO A 202 -8.66 11.92 17.51
CA PRO A 202 -9.73 12.34 16.58
C PRO A 202 -9.18 12.96 15.29
N MET A 203 -8.08 13.72 15.38
CA MET A 203 -7.41 14.28 14.22
C MET A 203 -6.78 13.17 13.35
N LEU A 204 -6.22 12.12 13.96
CA LEU A 204 -5.71 10.94 13.25
C LEU A 204 -6.82 10.12 12.58
N GLU A 205 -7.95 9.93 13.27
CA GLU A 205 -9.12 9.23 12.74
C GLU A 205 -9.73 10.00 11.56
N GLN A 206 -10.04 11.28 11.75
CA GLN A 206 -10.61 12.15 10.70
C GLN A 206 -9.62 12.43 9.57
N GLY A 207 -8.34 12.53 9.91
CA GLY A 207 -7.25 12.72 8.97
C GLY A 207 -6.77 11.44 8.27
N SER A 208 -7.39 10.28 8.53
CA SER A 208 -7.20 9.06 7.71
C SER A 208 -7.79 9.27 6.31
N ARG A 209 -7.96 8.30 5.41
CA ARG A 209 -8.68 8.54 4.13
C ARG A 209 -9.28 7.24 3.67
N ILE A 210 -10.57 7.26 3.38
CA ILE A 210 -11.25 6.08 2.87
C ILE A 210 -11.14 6.08 1.35
N LEU A 211 -10.70 4.96 0.79
CA LEU A 211 -10.73 4.67 -0.63
C LEU A 211 -11.85 3.67 -0.85
N SER A 212 -12.74 3.97 -1.78
CA SER A 212 -13.85 3.10 -2.12
C SER A 212 -13.81 2.72 -3.60
N HIS A 213 -14.26 1.50 -3.88
CA HIS A 213 -14.41 0.97 -5.23
C HIS A 213 -15.82 0.41 -5.40
N HIS A 214 -16.58 1.00 -6.31
CA HIS A 214 -17.92 0.52 -6.65
C HIS A 214 -17.83 -0.51 -7.76
N ALA A 215 -18.37 -1.71 -7.50
CA ALA A 215 -18.39 -2.80 -8.46
C ALA A 215 -19.81 -3.33 -8.63
N ARG A 216 -20.09 -3.85 -9.82
CA ARG A 216 -21.36 -4.51 -10.13
C ARG A 216 -21.12 -5.99 -10.32
N SER A 217 -21.78 -6.81 -9.53
CA SER A 217 -21.76 -8.26 -9.67
C SER A 217 -22.41 -8.68 -10.98
N ARG A 218 -21.99 -9.85 -11.49
CA ARG A 218 -22.61 -10.48 -12.67
C ARG A 218 -24.07 -10.86 -12.44
N SER A 219 -24.49 -11.05 -11.19
CA SER A 219 -25.88 -11.31 -10.81
C SER A 219 -26.74 -10.05 -10.73
N GLY A 220 -26.19 -8.87 -11.07
CA GLY A 220 -26.92 -7.60 -11.16
C GLY A 220 -26.89 -6.75 -9.90
N GLY A 221 -26.35 -7.26 -8.78
CA GLY A 221 -26.18 -6.51 -7.54
C GLY A 221 -24.98 -5.57 -7.59
N SER A 222 -25.10 -4.38 -7.02
CA SER A 222 -23.97 -3.46 -6.85
C SER A 222 -23.43 -3.56 -5.42
N TYR A 223 -22.11 -3.55 -5.26
CA TYR A 223 -21.46 -3.52 -3.96
C TYR A 223 -20.31 -2.52 -3.97
N THR A 224 -19.99 -2.00 -2.79
CA THR A 224 -18.91 -1.03 -2.58
C THR A 224 -17.88 -1.64 -1.66
N LEU A 225 -16.65 -1.76 -2.13
CA LEU A 225 -15.52 -2.18 -1.32
C LEU A 225 -14.80 -0.96 -0.78
N SER A 226 -14.48 -0.91 0.51
CA SER A 226 -13.83 0.26 1.13
C SER A 226 -12.61 -0.12 1.98
N ALA A 227 -11.54 0.65 1.88
CA ALA A 227 -10.35 0.48 2.71
C ALA A 227 -9.82 1.84 3.18
N ALA A 228 -9.28 1.90 4.39
CA ALA A 228 -8.67 3.12 4.91
C ALA A 228 -7.16 3.19 4.63
N LEU A 229 -6.73 4.33 4.11
CA LEU A 229 -5.36 4.81 4.20
C LEU A 229 -5.19 5.50 5.56
N PRO A 230 -4.44 4.93 6.51
CA PRO A 230 -4.35 5.49 7.84
C PRO A 230 -3.50 6.75 7.88
N ALA A 231 -3.92 7.73 8.68
CA ALA A 231 -3.01 8.76 9.15
C ALA A 231 -1.87 8.09 9.93
N ARG A 232 -0.69 8.69 9.88
CA ARG A 232 0.49 8.13 10.51
C ARG A 232 1.09 9.11 11.49
N TYR A 233 1.76 8.56 12.49
CA TYR A 233 2.44 9.35 13.49
C TYR A 233 3.79 8.74 13.87
N ARG A 234 4.67 9.56 14.43
CA ARG A 234 5.89 9.12 15.08
C ARG A 234 6.32 10.13 16.13
N PHE A 235 6.96 9.64 17.19
CA PHE A 235 7.69 10.49 18.11
C PHE A 235 9.15 10.58 17.65
N HIS A 236 9.64 11.81 17.47
CA HIS A 236 11.02 12.06 17.05
C HIS A 236 11.50 13.40 17.59
N LYS A 237 12.68 13.42 18.22
CA LYS A 237 13.32 14.64 18.77
C LYS A 237 12.36 15.50 19.61
N ASP A 238 11.74 14.87 20.61
CA ASP A 238 10.83 15.54 21.55
C ASP A 238 9.64 16.22 20.89
N ALA A 239 9.23 15.71 19.72
CA ALA A 239 8.03 16.15 19.05
C ALA A 239 7.22 14.94 18.57
N LEU A 240 5.90 15.10 18.57
CA LEU A 240 4.99 14.24 17.84
C LEU A 240 4.84 14.80 16.43
N GLU A 241 5.28 14.01 15.45
CA GLU A 241 5.02 14.29 14.04
C GLU A 241 3.81 13.48 13.57
N LEU A 242 2.85 14.17 12.97
CA LEU A 242 1.64 13.59 12.38
C LEU A 242 1.68 13.82 10.86
N GLN A 243 1.25 12.81 10.11
CA GLN A 243 1.08 12.83 8.66
C GLN A 243 -0.31 12.32 8.34
N LEU A 244 -1.20 13.21 7.94
CA LEU A 244 -2.58 12.85 7.59
C LEU A 244 -2.61 12.16 6.22
N ALA A 245 -3.59 11.30 5.97
CA ALA A 245 -3.75 10.58 4.71
C ALA A 245 -4.40 11.43 3.59
N GLY A 246 -4.05 12.72 3.55
CA GLY A 246 -4.59 13.71 2.64
C GLY A 246 -4.33 15.13 3.11
N LEU A 247 -4.81 16.10 2.32
CA LEU A 247 -4.95 17.49 2.72
C LEU A 247 -6.23 17.66 3.53
N MET A 248 -6.11 17.97 4.82
CA MET A 248 -7.27 18.27 5.66
C MET A 248 -7.83 19.66 5.30
N PRO A 249 -9.16 19.82 5.14
CA PRO A 249 -9.77 21.13 4.93
C PRO A 249 -9.41 22.11 6.05
N GLN A 250 -9.18 23.37 5.70
CA GLN A 250 -8.65 24.36 6.64
C GLN A 250 -9.58 24.61 7.83
N GLU A 251 -10.90 24.59 7.62
CA GLU A 251 -11.89 24.73 8.70
C GLU A 251 -11.78 23.61 9.74
N GLN A 252 -11.70 22.35 9.27
CA GLN A 252 -11.54 21.18 10.13
C GLN A 252 -10.20 21.18 10.85
N LEU A 253 -9.13 21.55 10.14
CA LEU A 253 -7.79 21.69 10.72
C LEU A 253 -7.78 22.75 11.82
N ASN A 254 -8.39 23.91 11.58
CA ASN A 254 -8.46 25.01 12.56
C ASN A 254 -9.19 24.60 13.84
N MET A 255 -10.28 23.81 13.74
CA MET A 255 -10.96 23.28 14.93
C MET A 255 -10.03 22.42 15.79
N HIS A 256 -9.24 21.53 15.17
CA HIS A 256 -8.28 20.72 15.92
C HIS A 256 -7.08 21.51 16.43
N LEU A 257 -6.61 22.52 15.69
CA LEU A 257 -5.54 23.40 16.16
C LEU A 257 -5.99 24.25 17.35
N GLN A 258 -7.22 24.77 17.32
CA GLN A 258 -7.77 25.53 18.44
C GLN A 258 -7.93 24.65 19.69
N ALA A 259 -8.33 23.39 19.51
CA ALA A 259 -8.33 22.38 20.56
C ALA A 259 -6.92 22.20 21.16
N LEU A 260 -5.86 22.09 20.35
CA LEU A 260 -4.48 22.00 20.85
C LEU A 260 -4.01 23.27 21.56
N ILE A 261 -4.28 24.45 20.99
CA ILE A 261 -3.93 25.76 21.56
C ILE A 261 -4.56 25.93 22.95
N SER A 262 -5.84 25.56 23.10
CA SER A 262 -6.54 25.65 24.38
C SER A 262 -5.91 24.81 25.50
N VAL A 263 -5.23 23.70 25.15
CA VAL A 263 -4.49 22.86 26.11
C VAL A 263 -3.15 23.49 26.46
N VAL A 264 -2.48 24.13 25.49
CA VAL A 264 -1.25 24.90 25.69
C VAL A 264 -1.50 26.07 26.64
N GLU A 265 -2.57 26.83 26.41
CA GLU A 265 -2.98 27.99 27.22
C GLU A 265 -3.63 27.57 28.55
N GLY A 266 -4.07 26.30 28.65
CA GLY A 266 -4.67 25.74 29.85
C GLY A 266 -6.08 26.27 30.12
N GLU A 267 -6.82 26.69 29.08
CA GLU A 267 -8.10 27.38 29.20
C GLU A 267 -9.31 26.43 29.24
N LEU A 268 -9.22 25.24 28.63
CA LEU A 268 -10.37 24.33 28.48
C LEU A 268 -10.33 23.12 29.42
N SER A 269 -11.51 22.80 29.97
CA SER A 269 -11.79 21.53 30.66
C SER A 269 -12.09 20.41 29.65
N SER A 270 -12.10 19.15 30.09
CA SER A 270 -12.24 17.97 29.21
C SER A 270 -13.54 17.91 28.40
N LEU A 271 -14.62 18.53 28.89
CA LEU A 271 -15.95 18.45 28.28
C LEU A 271 -16.11 19.27 26.99
N PRO A 272 -15.80 20.59 26.93
CA PRO A 272 -15.86 21.35 25.68
C PRO A 272 -14.95 20.78 24.60
N LEU A 273 -13.79 20.26 24.99
CA LEU A 273 -12.85 19.60 24.09
C LEU A 273 -13.40 18.28 23.52
N ALA A 274 -14.03 17.45 24.37
CA ALA A 274 -14.70 16.23 23.92
C ALA A 274 -15.83 16.52 22.93
N TYR A 275 -16.60 17.61 23.13
CA TYR A 275 -17.64 18.04 22.19
C TYR A 275 -17.06 18.44 20.83
N ALA A 276 -15.99 19.24 20.81
CA ALA A 276 -15.33 19.65 19.58
C ALA A 276 -14.78 18.45 18.79
N GLN A 277 -14.22 17.45 19.50
CA GLN A 277 -13.65 16.25 18.89
C GLN A 277 -14.68 15.25 18.37
N CYS A 278 -15.88 15.23 18.95
CA CYS A 278 -16.96 14.31 18.56
C CYS A 278 -17.98 14.94 17.60
N GLN A 279 -17.80 16.19 17.19
CA GLN A 279 -18.78 16.87 16.35
C GLN A 279 -18.77 16.28 14.93
N PRO A 280 -19.89 15.72 14.45
CA PRO A 280 -20.00 15.17 13.11
C PRO A 280 -20.09 16.29 12.08
N SER A 281 -19.87 15.95 10.81
CA SER A 281 -19.95 16.92 9.73
C SER A 281 -21.37 17.44 9.51
N PRO A 282 -21.51 18.71 9.07
CA PRO A 282 -22.82 19.31 8.81
C PRO A 282 -23.63 18.54 7.77
N ASP A 283 -22.96 18.00 6.74
CA ASP A 283 -23.59 17.21 5.68
C ASP A 283 -24.13 15.88 6.19
N TRP A 284 -23.41 15.22 7.09
CA TRP A 284 -23.91 13.99 7.71
C TRP A 284 -25.11 14.28 8.60
N LEU A 285 -25.05 15.31 9.44
CA LEU A 285 -26.17 15.74 10.28
C LEU A 285 -27.40 16.07 9.44
N GLY A 286 -27.22 16.75 8.30
CA GLY A 286 -28.29 17.04 7.34
C GLY A 286 -28.95 15.77 6.81
N ARG A 287 -28.15 14.78 6.40
CA ARG A 287 -28.64 13.47 5.92
C ARG A 287 -29.39 12.70 7.01
N GLN A 288 -28.88 12.64 8.23
CA GLN A 288 -29.57 11.92 9.31
C GLN A 288 -30.90 12.56 9.68
N ARG A 289 -30.98 13.90 9.67
CA ARG A 289 -32.25 14.63 9.86
C ARG A 289 -33.24 14.30 8.74
N PHE A 290 -32.77 14.29 7.49
CA PHE A 290 -33.60 13.95 6.34
C PHE A 290 -34.18 12.53 6.42
N PHE A 291 -33.39 11.55 6.87
CA PHE A 291 -33.84 10.16 7.03
C PHE A 291 -34.59 9.88 8.35
N GLY A 292 -34.90 10.89 9.17
CA GLY A 292 -35.60 10.72 10.44
C GLY A 292 -34.78 10.01 11.53
N ARG A 293 -33.47 9.86 11.34
CA ARG A 293 -32.53 9.18 12.27
C ARG A 293 -31.81 10.14 13.22
N GLY A 294 -32.30 11.38 13.34
CA GLY A 294 -31.69 12.41 14.18
C GLY A 294 -31.51 12.02 15.65
N GLN A 295 -32.45 11.25 16.23
CA GLN A 295 -32.33 10.78 17.62
C GLN A 295 -31.18 9.79 17.81
N GLN A 296 -31.01 8.82 16.90
CA GLN A 296 -29.90 7.87 16.93
C GLN A 296 -28.56 8.59 16.75
N ALA A 297 -28.50 9.57 15.84
CA ALA A 297 -27.32 10.40 15.64
C ALA A 297 -26.93 11.22 16.89
N MET A 298 -27.92 11.74 17.63
CA MET A 298 -27.66 12.44 18.89
C MET A 298 -27.24 11.50 20.03
N GLN A 299 -27.72 10.25 20.03
CA GLN A 299 -27.28 9.23 20.98
C GLN A 299 -25.82 8.84 20.75
N SER A 300 -25.43 8.57 19.50
CA SER A 300 -24.03 8.25 19.16
C SER A 300 -23.08 9.41 19.49
N LEU A 301 -23.51 10.66 19.27
CA LEU A 301 -22.74 11.84 19.69
C LEU A 301 -22.52 11.84 21.21
N ARG A 302 -23.56 11.63 22.01
CA ARG A 302 -23.46 11.63 23.48
C ARG A 302 -22.55 10.52 23.98
N GLU A 303 -22.63 9.34 23.36
CA GLU A 303 -21.73 8.23 23.68
C GLU A 303 -20.27 8.56 23.37
N CYS A 304 -20.00 9.13 22.18
CA CYS A 304 -18.66 9.61 21.83
C CYS A 304 -18.14 10.62 22.86
N VAL A 305 -18.94 11.65 23.18
CA VAL A 305 -18.55 12.71 24.10
C VAL A 305 -18.26 12.15 25.49
N ARG A 306 -19.09 11.24 25.99
CA ARG A 306 -18.91 10.63 27.33
C ARG A 306 -17.61 9.83 27.39
N THR A 307 -17.34 9.01 26.37
CA THR A 307 -16.09 8.23 26.28
C THR A 307 -14.88 9.16 26.19
N ARG A 308 -14.89 10.14 25.27
CA ARG A 308 -13.79 11.08 25.09
C ARG A 308 -13.55 11.97 26.30
N GLN A 309 -14.59 12.42 26.98
CA GLN A 309 -14.46 13.21 28.20
C GLN A 309 -13.70 12.42 29.27
N SER A 310 -13.97 11.12 29.41
CA SER A 310 -13.28 10.26 30.38
C SER A 310 -11.80 10.07 30.04
N GLU A 311 -11.47 9.88 28.76
CA GLU A 311 -10.08 9.77 28.28
C GLU A 311 -9.32 11.10 28.43
N LEU A 312 -9.95 12.23 28.10
CA LEU A 312 -9.34 13.55 28.21
C LEU A 312 -9.18 14.00 29.66
N ALA A 313 -10.06 13.57 30.57
CA ALA A 313 -9.95 13.93 31.98
C ALA A 313 -8.64 13.42 32.62
N THR A 314 -8.13 12.27 32.17
CA THR A 314 -6.85 11.71 32.63
C THR A 314 -5.67 12.26 31.85
N ALA A 315 -5.82 12.55 30.55
CA ALA A 315 -4.73 13.03 29.70
C ALA A 315 -4.39 14.51 29.90
N LEU A 316 -5.40 15.38 30.05
CA LEU A 316 -5.19 16.84 30.07
C LEU A 316 -4.26 17.33 31.20
N PRO A 317 -4.34 16.81 32.44
CA PRO A 317 -3.41 17.22 33.50
C PRO A 317 -1.94 16.96 33.17
N LEU A 318 -1.64 15.89 32.44
CA LEU A 318 -0.28 15.53 32.02
C LEU A 318 0.23 16.43 30.88
N LEU A 319 -0.67 16.90 30.01
CA LEU A 319 -0.29 17.72 28.86
C LEU A 319 -0.18 19.21 29.17
N ARG A 320 -0.80 19.66 30.27
CA ARG A 320 -0.85 21.07 30.63
C ARG A 320 0.56 21.62 30.86
N GLY A 321 0.92 22.66 30.10
CA GLY A 321 2.25 23.26 30.14
C GLY A 321 3.37 22.44 29.50
N ASN A 322 3.08 21.23 29.00
CA ASN A 322 4.03 20.35 28.31
C ASN A 322 4.06 20.56 26.79
N LEU A 323 2.95 21.05 26.21
CA LEU A 323 2.83 21.32 24.78
C LEU A 323 3.40 22.70 24.41
N GLN A 324 3.96 22.79 23.20
CA GLN A 324 4.42 24.03 22.58
C GLN A 324 3.62 24.35 21.31
N GLU A 325 3.91 25.47 20.67
CA GLU A 325 3.25 25.91 19.45
C GLU A 325 3.36 24.86 18.33
N VAL A 326 2.21 24.56 17.71
CA VAL A 326 2.08 23.52 16.69
C VAL A 326 2.50 24.06 15.34
N GLN A 327 3.43 23.37 14.66
CA GLN A 327 3.83 23.72 13.31
C GLN A 327 3.02 22.93 12.30
N VAL A 328 2.44 23.63 11.34
CA VAL A 328 1.63 23.05 10.26
C VAL A 328 2.38 23.21 8.94
N GLY A 329 2.38 22.17 8.13
CA GLY A 329 2.93 22.22 6.79
C GLY A 329 2.26 21.21 5.86
N TRP A 330 2.79 21.15 4.65
CA TRP A 330 2.40 20.19 3.65
C TRP A 330 3.63 19.52 3.06
N ILE A 331 3.51 18.22 2.79
CA ILE A 331 4.54 17.45 2.11
C ILE A 331 3.92 16.31 1.30
N ARG A 332 4.57 15.94 0.20
CA ARG A 332 4.30 14.65 -0.45
C ARG A 332 4.92 13.52 0.38
N PHE A 333 4.08 12.82 1.12
CA PHE A 333 4.48 11.83 2.10
C PHE A 333 4.61 10.43 1.50
N ARG A 334 5.72 9.74 1.83
CA ARG A 334 5.98 8.34 1.46
C ARG A 334 6.33 7.55 2.73
N PRO A 335 5.47 6.64 3.20
CA PRO A 335 5.70 5.92 4.45
C PRO A 335 6.83 4.86 4.39
N TRP A 336 7.04 4.21 3.25
CA TRP A 336 7.88 3.00 3.15
C TRP A 336 9.42 3.19 3.08
N PRO A 337 10.00 4.37 2.76
CA PRO A 337 11.45 4.57 2.86
C PRO A 337 11.94 5.23 4.19
N ALA A 338 11.05 5.57 5.13
CA ALA A 338 11.42 6.42 6.28
C ALA A 338 11.77 5.65 7.57
N LEU A 339 12.95 5.95 8.14
CA LEU A 339 13.35 5.57 9.50
C LEU A 339 13.41 6.84 10.39
N PRO A 340 12.98 6.81 11.66
CA PRO A 340 12.26 5.72 12.35
C PRO A 340 10.87 5.46 11.73
N ARG A 341 10.40 4.21 11.87
CA ARG A 341 9.16 3.74 11.24
C ARG A 341 7.95 4.54 11.72
N TRP A 342 7.12 4.94 10.78
CA TRP A 342 5.83 5.55 11.04
C TRP A 342 4.83 4.53 11.58
N GLN A 343 4.16 4.87 12.68
CA GLN A 343 3.05 4.10 13.23
C GLN A 343 1.75 4.51 12.52
N ALA A 344 0.89 3.54 12.24
CA ALA A 344 -0.43 3.80 11.67
C ALA A 344 -1.43 4.05 12.79
N ALA A 345 -2.36 4.99 12.58
CA ALA A 345 -3.53 5.11 13.43
C ALA A 345 -4.31 3.79 13.39
N ALA A 346 -4.75 3.31 14.56
CA ALA A 346 -5.64 2.16 14.64
C ALA A 346 -7.01 2.56 14.09
N LEU A 347 -7.40 1.96 12.98
CA LEU A 347 -8.68 2.17 12.34
C LEU A 347 -9.45 0.85 12.35
N PRO A 348 -10.79 0.88 12.40
CA PRO A 348 -11.59 -0.33 12.28
C PRO A 348 -11.37 -0.97 10.91
N GLU A 349 -11.38 -2.31 10.90
CA GLU A 349 -11.21 -3.11 9.69
C GLU A 349 -12.56 -3.40 9.00
N ASP A 350 -13.67 -3.31 9.75
CA ASP A 350 -15.02 -3.58 9.26
C ASP A 350 -15.53 -2.46 8.34
N GLU A 351 -16.11 -2.83 7.19
CA GLU A 351 -16.61 -1.86 6.19
C GLU A 351 -17.69 -0.93 6.75
N ASP A 352 -18.59 -1.44 7.59
CA ASP A 352 -19.65 -0.65 8.22
C ASP A 352 -19.09 0.39 9.20
N GLU A 353 -17.98 0.06 9.88
CA GLU A 353 -17.31 0.97 10.81
C GLU A 353 -16.39 1.97 10.07
N LEU A 354 -15.78 1.55 8.96
CA LEU A 354 -15.07 2.45 8.06
C LEU A 354 -16.02 3.50 7.48
N GLN A 355 -17.24 3.12 7.10
CA GLN A 355 -18.25 4.08 6.67
C GLN A 355 -18.64 5.07 7.78
N ARG A 356 -18.59 4.66 9.05
CA ARG A 356 -18.80 5.58 10.19
C ARG A 356 -17.68 6.62 10.30
N LEU A 357 -16.44 6.30 9.94
CA LEU A 357 -15.35 7.29 9.95
C LEU A 357 -15.54 8.39 8.89
N ASP A 358 -16.17 8.04 7.76
CA ASP A 358 -16.53 9.04 6.74
C ASP A 358 -17.61 10.02 7.23
N THR A 359 -18.32 9.70 8.32
CA THR A 359 -19.33 10.58 8.92
C THR A 359 -18.75 11.68 9.82
N LEU A 360 -17.49 11.51 10.24
CA LEU A 360 -16.73 12.48 11.03
C LEU A 360 -15.95 13.48 10.14
N ARG A 361 -16.09 13.35 8.82
CA ARG A 361 -15.59 14.27 7.79
C ARG A 361 -16.76 14.98 7.13
#